data_AF-A0A317N5H7-F1
#
_entry.id   AF-A0A317N5H7-F1
#
_cell.length_a   1.000
_cell.length_b   1.000
_cell.length_c   1.000
_cell.angle_alpha   90.00
_cell.angle_beta   90.00
_cell.angle_gamma   90.00
#
_symmetry.space_group_name_H-M   'P 1'
#
loop_
_entity.id
_entity.type
_entity.pdbx_description
1 polymer ?
#
loop_
_entity_poly.entity_id
_entity_poly.type
_entity_poly.pdbx_seq_one_letter_code
_entity_poly.pdbx_strand_id
1 'polypeptide(L)'
;MTMDQASGLRHWASRQERDLVGCPTHVAEALIALAGQVPAASRVAVARREPPAAQLATSTATLLIVGLPAPQLERAREPLAHWHGQGRRWVGDPRRWQLVPVSADSPHLPLLAAQQPRWALWVEADAESFRRAWRLLLALAEGGGPGRLLLLHPPGLRRPGLLDNLQQAAAHYLGVELVVLA
;
A
#
# COMPACT_ATOMS: atom_id res chain seq x y z
N MET A 1 30.52 -0.66 -8.65
CA MET A 1 29.33 -1.35 -9.19
C MET A 1 28.10 -0.85 -8.41
N THR A 2 27.38 0.10 -8.96
CA THR A 2 26.30 0.84 -8.26
C THR A 2 25.00 0.07 -8.45
N MET A 3 24.54 -0.62 -7.41
CA MET A 3 23.35 -1.47 -7.48
C MET A 3 22.08 -0.60 -7.49
N ASP A 4 21.17 -0.93 -8.40
CA ASP A 4 19.92 -0.21 -8.60
C ASP A 4 19.01 -0.31 -7.36
N GLN A 5 18.79 0.84 -6.72
CA GLN A 5 18.05 1.00 -5.46
C GLN A 5 16.60 0.46 -5.53
N ALA A 6 16.05 0.29 -6.74
CA ALA A 6 14.68 -0.12 -6.98
C ALA A 6 14.54 -1.58 -7.43
N SER A 7 15.62 -2.35 -7.61
CA SER A 7 15.53 -3.69 -8.21
C SER A 7 14.71 -4.67 -7.38
N GLY A 8 14.83 -4.61 -6.05
CA GLY A 8 14.03 -5.44 -5.14
C GLY A 8 12.54 -5.08 -5.16
N LEU A 9 12.21 -3.79 -5.30
CA LEU A 9 10.82 -3.32 -5.41
C LEU A 9 10.23 -3.52 -6.82
N ARG A 10 11.06 -3.51 -7.88
CA ARG A 10 10.62 -3.88 -9.23
C ARG A 10 10.32 -5.37 -9.32
N HIS A 11 11.17 -6.21 -8.74
CA HIS A 11 10.93 -7.65 -8.59
C HIS A 11 9.70 -7.93 -7.72
N TRP A 12 9.46 -7.10 -6.68
CA TRP A 12 8.20 -7.11 -5.95
C TRP A 12 7.04 -6.77 -6.87
N ALA A 13 7.01 -5.58 -7.49
CA ALA A 13 5.92 -5.12 -8.36
C ALA A 13 5.56 -6.10 -9.49
N SER A 14 6.53 -6.88 -10.00
CA SER A 14 6.33 -7.87 -11.06
C SER A 14 5.78 -9.23 -10.59
N ARG A 15 5.60 -9.49 -9.28
CA ARG A 15 5.18 -10.79 -8.73
C ARG A 15 3.65 -11.01 -8.73
N GLN A 16 2.87 -10.22 -9.46
CA GLN A 16 1.39 -10.19 -9.43
C GLN A 16 0.68 -11.47 -9.94
N GLU A 17 1.38 -12.45 -10.51
CA GLU A 17 0.74 -13.51 -11.29
C GLU A 17 0.59 -14.88 -10.59
N ARG A 18 1.06 -15.05 -9.35
CA ARG A 18 1.03 -16.37 -8.70
C ARG A 18 0.59 -16.27 -7.25
N ASP A 19 -0.41 -17.09 -6.94
CA ASP A 19 -0.86 -17.52 -5.60
C ASP A 19 -2.13 -16.86 -5.06
N LEU A 20 -3.27 -17.47 -5.41
CA LEU A 20 -4.56 -17.37 -4.72
C LEU A 20 -5.02 -18.79 -4.34
N VAL A 21 -4.70 -19.28 -3.14
CA VAL A 21 -5.44 -20.41 -2.53
C VAL A 21 -5.51 -20.28 -1.00
N GLY A 22 -6.73 -20.02 -0.52
CA GLY A 22 -7.32 -20.66 0.68
C GLY A 22 -7.29 -19.90 2.01
N CYS A 23 -8.44 -19.97 2.72
CA CYS A 23 -8.71 -19.77 4.17
C CYS A 23 -9.80 -18.68 4.47
N PRO A 24 -10.40 -18.61 5.68
CA PRO A 24 -11.71 -19.20 5.99
C PRO A 24 -12.81 -18.18 6.39
N THR A 25 -14.06 -18.62 6.36
CA THR A 25 -15.29 -17.82 6.15
C THR A 25 -15.87 -17.02 7.33
N HIS A 26 -15.28 -16.99 8.53
CA HIS A 26 -16.00 -16.49 9.72
C HIS A 26 -15.68 -15.05 10.19
N VAL A 27 -14.54 -14.46 9.83
CA VAL A 27 -14.28 -13.02 10.11
C VAL A 27 -14.83 -12.12 8.98
N ALA A 28 -14.95 -12.73 7.81
CA ALA A 28 -15.61 -12.24 6.61
C ALA A 28 -17.02 -11.69 6.84
N GLU A 29 -17.87 -12.48 7.49
CA GLU A 29 -19.27 -12.15 7.72
C GLU A 29 -19.44 -10.98 8.71
N ALA A 30 -18.54 -10.84 9.69
CA ALA A 30 -18.59 -9.76 10.66
C ALA A 30 -18.25 -8.38 10.04
N LEU A 31 -17.36 -8.34 9.03
CA LEU A 31 -17.00 -7.11 8.31
C LEU A 31 -18.05 -6.75 7.24
N ILE A 32 -18.68 -7.74 6.61
CA ILE A 32 -19.80 -7.55 5.68
C ILE A 32 -21.05 -7.00 6.41
N ALA A 33 -21.34 -7.51 7.62
CA ALA A 33 -22.45 -7.02 8.44
C ALA A 33 -22.31 -5.53 8.83
N LEU A 34 -21.09 -5.00 8.87
CA LEU A 34 -20.81 -3.58 9.15
C LEU A 34 -20.82 -2.69 7.90
N ALA A 35 -20.67 -3.27 6.70
CA ALA A 35 -20.49 -2.56 5.43
C ALA A 35 -21.75 -2.53 4.54
N GLY A 36 -22.89 -3.00 5.04
CA GLY A 36 -24.11 -3.28 4.27
C GLY A 36 -24.90 -2.09 3.68
N GLN A 37 -24.25 -1.02 3.20
CA GLN A 37 -24.91 0.03 2.42
C GLN A 37 -24.02 0.63 1.32
N VAL A 38 -23.75 -0.10 0.23
CA VAL A 38 -23.40 0.50 -1.08
C VAL A 38 -23.88 -0.42 -2.23
N PRO A 39 -24.60 0.10 -3.25
CA PRO A 39 -25.05 -0.69 -4.40
C PRO A 39 -23.95 -0.87 -5.47
N ALA A 40 -24.04 -2.00 -6.17
CA ALA A 40 -23.11 -2.46 -7.20
C ALA A 40 -23.30 -1.75 -8.55
N ALA A 41 -22.21 -1.35 -9.22
CA ALA A 41 -22.23 -1.02 -10.65
C ALA A 41 -20.91 -1.36 -11.38
N SER A 42 -21.04 -2.34 -12.26
CA SER A 42 -20.43 -2.52 -13.60
C SER A 42 -18.94 -2.31 -13.84
N ARG A 43 -18.27 -3.44 -14.11
CA ARG A 43 -16.91 -3.58 -14.68
C ARG A 43 -16.89 -3.16 -16.16
N VAL A 44 -15.92 -2.31 -16.53
CA VAL A 44 -15.47 -2.15 -17.92
C VAL A 44 -13.98 -2.45 -17.99
N ALA A 45 -13.62 -3.41 -18.85
CA ALA A 45 -12.24 -3.82 -19.10
C ALA A 45 -11.51 -2.76 -19.96
N VAL A 46 -10.33 -2.32 -19.54
CA VAL A 46 -9.46 -1.46 -20.35
C VAL A 46 -8.08 -2.09 -20.50
N ALA A 47 -7.69 -2.22 -21.76
CA ALA A 47 -6.48 -2.85 -22.23
C ALA A 47 -5.20 -2.14 -21.75
N ARG A 48 -4.23 -2.95 -21.30
CA ARG A 48 -2.88 -2.60 -20.87
C ARG A 48 -2.10 -1.94 -22.02
N ARG A 49 -1.66 -0.69 -21.85
CA ARG A 49 -0.61 -0.08 -22.68
C ARG A 49 0.62 0.21 -21.81
N GLU A 50 1.72 -0.42 -22.19
CA GLU A 50 3.03 -0.36 -21.56
C GLU A 50 3.78 0.91 -22.01
N PRO A 51 4.24 1.81 -21.11
CA PRO A 51 5.06 2.94 -21.50
C PRO A 51 6.56 2.57 -21.63
N PRO A 52 7.31 3.28 -22.49
CA PRO A 52 8.69 2.91 -22.86
C PRO A 52 9.69 3.18 -21.73
N ALA A 53 10.62 2.24 -21.57
CA ALA A 53 11.78 2.35 -20.72
C ALA A 53 12.76 3.41 -21.24
N ALA A 54 12.73 4.62 -20.69
CA ALA A 54 13.86 5.55 -20.74
C ALA A 54 13.70 6.67 -19.71
N GLN A 55 14.39 6.56 -18.57
CA GLN A 55 14.89 7.72 -17.81
C GLN A 55 15.86 7.24 -16.70
N LEU A 56 17.13 7.11 -17.09
CA LEU A 56 18.28 6.96 -16.22
C LEU A 56 18.72 8.36 -15.74
N ALA A 57 18.31 8.76 -14.54
CA ALA A 57 18.94 9.86 -13.80
C ALA A 57 18.65 9.70 -12.30
N THR A 58 19.67 9.32 -11.51
CA THR A 58 19.79 9.56 -10.05
C THR A 58 18.48 9.72 -9.27
N SER A 59 17.57 8.75 -9.33
CA SER A 59 16.16 9.03 -9.02
C SER A 59 15.90 9.05 -7.52
N THR A 60 15.46 10.20 -7.03
CA THR A 60 14.70 10.31 -5.77
C THR A 60 13.48 9.40 -5.89
N ALA A 61 13.28 8.51 -4.93
CA ALA A 61 12.18 7.56 -4.99
C ALA A 61 10.92 8.21 -4.41
N THR A 62 9.89 8.44 -5.22
CA THR A 62 8.60 8.94 -4.72
C THR A 62 7.82 7.80 -4.05
N LEU A 63 7.25 8.06 -2.88
CA LEU A 63 6.34 7.17 -2.15
C LEU A 63 5.06 7.93 -1.81
N LEU A 64 3.94 7.47 -2.34
CA LEU A 64 2.62 8.03 -2.07
C LEU A 64 2.10 7.40 -0.77
N ILE A 65 1.71 8.22 0.20
CA ILE A 65 1.28 7.75 1.52
C ILE A 65 -0.17 8.15 1.75
N VAL A 66 -1.00 7.14 2.03
CA VAL A 66 -2.40 7.30 2.41
C VAL A 66 -2.54 7.05 3.91
N GLY A 67 -3.42 7.81 4.57
CA GLY A 67 -3.69 7.64 6.00
C GLY A 67 -2.75 8.40 6.95
N LEU A 68 -1.83 9.20 6.42
CA LEU A 68 -0.96 10.09 7.19
C LEU A 68 -1.12 11.53 6.69
N PRO A 69 -1.61 12.47 7.53
CA PRO A 69 -1.79 13.86 7.10
C PRO A 69 -0.44 14.56 6.86
N ALA A 70 -0.40 15.54 5.96
CA ALA A 70 0.83 16.22 5.54
C ALA A 70 1.72 16.73 6.69
N PRO A 71 1.20 17.32 7.78
CA PRO A 71 2.03 17.76 8.91
C PRO A 71 2.76 16.61 9.63
N GLN A 72 2.28 15.37 9.50
CA GLN A 72 2.82 14.19 10.16
C GLN A 72 3.59 13.28 9.20
N LEU A 73 3.73 13.67 7.92
CA LEU A 73 4.26 12.83 6.85
C LEU A 73 5.67 12.30 7.14
N GLU A 74 6.49 13.08 7.84
CA GLU A 74 7.85 12.70 8.20
C GLU A 74 7.92 11.48 9.15
N ARG A 75 6.83 11.15 9.86
CA ARG A 75 6.74 9.91 10.67
C ARG A 75 6.90 8.66 9.83
N ALA A 76 6.52 8.70 8.54
CA ALA A 76 6.74 7.58 7.63
C ALA A 76 8.23 7.33 7.29
N ARG A 77 9.15 8.24 7.66
CA ARG A 77 10.59 7.95 7.55
C ARG A 77 11.10 7.02 8.64
N GLU A 78 10.44 6.93 9.78
CA GLU A 78 10.91 6.09 10.89
C GLU A 78 10.90 4.60 10.52
N PRO A 79 9.83 4.02 9.93
CA PRO A 79 9.85 2.63 9.50
C PRO A 79 10.88 2.38 8.39
N LEU A 80 11.04 3.34 7.45
CA LEU A 80 12.05 3.25 6.40
C LEU A 80 13.47 3.24 7.00
N ALA A 81 13.75 4.12 7.96
CA ALA A 81 15.04 4.15 8.66
C ALA A 81 15.29 2.89 9.47
N HIS A 82 14.25 2.36 10.12
CA HIS A 82 14.32 1.10 10.84
C HIS A 82 14.72 -0.06 9.91
N TRP A 83 14.02 -0.23 8.79
CA TRP A 83 14.34 -1.29 7.82
C TRP A 83 15.71 -1.09 7.16
N HIS A 84 16.10 0.15 6.87
CA HIS A 84 17.46 0.45 6.40
C HIS A 84 18.51 -0.01 7.41
N GLY A 85 18.33 0.31 8.70
CA GLY A 85 19.21 -0.12 9.79
C GLY A 85 19.28 -1.64 9.96
N GLN A 86 18.19 -2.35 9.65
CA GLN A 86 18.15 -3.82 9.58
C GLN A 86 18.84 -4.41 8.33
N GLY A 87 19.44 -3.57 7.47
CA GLY A 87 20.12 -4.02 6.25
C GLY A 87 19.16 -4.39 5.11
N ARG A 88 17.88 -3.95 5.17
CA ARG A 88 16.93 -4.16 4.07
C ARG A 88 17.32 -3.29 2.87
N ARG A 89 18.16 -3.85 2.01
CA ARG A 89 18.79 -3.16 0.86
C ARG A 89 17.80 -2.52 -0.11
N TRP A 90 16.54 -3.00 -0.16
CA TRP A 90 15.50 -2.46 -1.04
C TRP A 90 15.01 -1.08 -0.61
N VAL A 91 15.16 -0.71 0.67
CA VAL A 91 14.77 0.62 1.17
C VAL A 91 15.70 1.69 0.63
N GLY A 92 16.96 1.35 0.39
CA GLY A 92 17.99 2.34 0.10
C GLY A 92 18.15 3.32 1.26
N ASP A 93 18.59 4.55 0.98
CA ASP A 93 18.68 5.62 1.98
C ASP A 93 17.29 6.25 2.25
N PRO A 94 16.76 6.20 3.48
CA PRO A 94 15.48 6.82 3.88
C PRO A 94 15.37 8.31 3.54
N ARG A 95 16.49 9.03 3.49
CA ARG A 95 16.52 10.48 3.18
C ARG A 95 16.29 10.77 1.70
N ARG A 96 16.47 9.78 0.83
CA ARG A 96 16.29 9.89 -0.63
C ARG A 96 14.85 9.60 -1.08
N TRP A 97 13.95 9.31 -0.14
CA TRP A 97 12.53 9.16 -0.43
C TRP A 97 11.84 10.52 -0.46
N GLN A 98 11.12 10.78 -1.55
CA GLN A 98 10.16 11.88 -1.64
C GLN A 98 8.80 11.36 -1.19
N LEU A 99 8.39 11.77 0.01
CA LEU A 99 7.11 11.39 0.57
C LEU A 99 6.02 12.34 0.07
N VAL A 100 4.91 11.78 -0.41
CA VAL A 100 3.76 12.57 -0.91
C VAL A 100 2.50 12.09 -0.21
N PRO A 101 1.80 12.95 0.56
CA PRO A 101 0.54 12.58 1.18
C PRO A 101 -0.55 12.53 0.11
N VAL A 102 -1.38 11.50 0.13
CA VAL A 102 -2.49 11.31 -0.80
C VAL A 102 -3.79 11.08 -0.03
N SER A 103 -4.82 11.83 -0.37
CA SER A 103 -6.17 11.57 0.13
C SER A 103 -6.77 10.36 -0.57
N ALA A 104 -7.42 9.47 0.19
CA ALA A 104 -8.15 8.33 -0.35
C ALA A 104 -9.39 8.75 -1.16
N ASP A 105 -9.84 10.00 -1.03
CA ASP A 105 -10.99 10.54 -1.77
C ASP A 105 -10.53 11.41 -2.96
N SER A 106 -9.25 11.37 -3.34
CA SER A 106 -8.74 12.18 -4.43
C SER A 106 -9.34 11.76 -5.77
N PRO A 107 -9.88 12.70 -6.58
CA PRO A 107 -10.38 12.37 -7.92
C PRO A 107 -9.27 11.95 -8.89
N HIS A 108 -8.00 12.15 -8.50
CA HIS A 108 -6.83 11.82 -9.30
C HIS A 108 -6.25 10.43 -8.98
N LEU A 109 -6.89 9.64 -8.11
CA LEU A 109 -6.40 8.31 -7.75
C LEU A 109 -6.08 7.39 -8.94
N PRO A 110 -6.94 7.28 -9.98
CA PRO A 110 -6.62 6.41 -11.12
C PRO A 110 -5.36 6.84 -11.87
N LEU A 111 -5.19 8.16 -12.04
CA LEU A 111 -4.02 8.72 -12.72
C LEU A 111 -2.75 8.49 -11.89
N LEU A 112 -2.83 8.73 -10.59
CA LEU A 112 -1.72 8.51 -9.67
C LEU A 112 -1.34 7.03 -9.61
N ALA A 113 -2.31 6.12 -9.56
CA ALA A 113 -2.07 4.68 -9.51
C ALA A 113 -1.41 4.18 -10.80
N ALA A 114 -1.77 4.75 -11.95
CA ALA A 114 -1.17 4.41 -13.24
C ALA A 114 0.28 4.94 -13.38
N GLN A 115 0.59 6.09 -12.81
CA GLN A 115 1.89 6.75 -12.98
C GLN A 115 2.89 6.45 -11.87
N GLN A 116 2.41 6.19 -10.66
CA GLN A 116 3.23 6.06 -9.47
C GLN A 116 3.18 4.63 -8.97
N PRO A 117 4.29 3.88 -9.05
CA PRO A 117 4.30 2.46 -8.70
C PRO A 117 4.41 2.22 -7.18
N ARG A 118 4.67 3.26 -6.38
CA ARG A 118 5.01 3.11 -4.95
C ARG A 118 3.99 3.78 -4.08
N TRP A 119 3.22 2.95 -3.38
CA TRP A 119 2.18 3.35 -2.47
C TRP A 119 2.39 2.74 -1.11
N ALA A 120 1.99 3.49 -0.08
CA ALA A 120 2.01 3.06 1.29
C ALA A 120 0.70 3.43 1.98
N LEU A 121 0.23 2.54 2.83
CA LEU A 121 -0.84 2.79 3.79
C LEU A 121 -0.22 2.94 5.17
N TRP A 122 -0.44 4.08 5.81
CA TRP A 122 -0.07 4.29 7.20
C TRP A 122 -1.16 3.77 8.14
N VAL A 123 -0.74 2.98 9.13
CA VAL A 123 -1.62 2.42 10.16
C VAL A 123 -1.03 2.72 11.53
N GLU A 124 -1.77 3.45 12.36
CA GLU A 124 -1.40 3.72 13.74
C GLU A 124 -1.48 2.46 14.63
N ALA A 125 -0.93 2.51 15.84
CA ALA A 125 -0.93 1.39 16.77
C ALA A 125 -2.17 1.30 17.70
N ASP A 126 -3.16 2.18 17.53
CA ASP A 126 -4.37 2.23 18.36
C ASP A 126 -5.48 1.27 17.90
N ALA A 127 -6.46 1.02 18.77
CA ALA A 127 -7.57 0.10 18.47
C ALA A 127 -8.46 0.57 17.30
N GLU A 128 -8.49 1.87 17.00
CA GLU A 128 -9.27 2.46 15.91
C GLU A 128 -8.52 2.54 14.59
N SER A 129 -7.22 2.28 14.60
CA SER A 129 -6.38 2.40 13.42
C SER A 129 -6.80 1.41 12.34
N PHE A 130 -7.19 0.20 12.71
CA PHE A 130 -7.69 -0.81 11.78
C PHE A 130 -8.97 -0.34 11.08
N ARG A 131 -9.95 0.19 11.83
CA ARG A 131 -11.21 0.68 11.25
C ARG A 131 -10.99 1.86 10.31
N ARG A 132 -10.02 2.73 10.63
CA ARG A 132 -9.62 3.83 9.74
C ARG A 132 -8.90 3.31 8.49
N ALA A 133 -7.95 2.41 8.66
CA ALA A 133 -7.20 1.79 7.56
C ALA A 133 -8.13 1.05 6.59
N TRP A 134 -9.09 0.29 7.11
CA TRP A 134 -10.09 -0.40 6.30
C TRP A 134 -10.96 0.56 5.47
N ARG A 135 -11.45 1.65 6.08
CA ARG A 135 -12.21 2.68 5.36
C ARG A 135 -11.38 3.35 4.26
N LEU A 136 -10.11 3.62 4.53
CA LEU A 136 -9.20 4.16 3.51
C LEU A 136 -9.01 3.18 2.35
N LEU A 137 -8.90 1.89 2.64
CA LEU A 137 -8.78 0.86 1.60
C LEU A 137 -10.03 0.72 0.74
N LEU A 138 -11.22 0.81 1.35
CA LEU A 138 -12.48 0.86 0.62
C LEU A 138 -12.52 2.05 -0.34
N ALA A 139 -12.24 3.27 0.17
CA ALA A 139 -12.21 4.48 -0.65
C ALA A 139 -11.17 4.40 -1.77
N LEU A 140 -9.98 3.85 -1.49
CA LEU A 140 -8.96 3.62 -2.52
C LEU A 140 -9.43 2.64 -3.58
N ALA A 141 -10.04 1.52 -3.20
CA ALA A 141 -10.51 0.50 -4.14
C ALA A 141 -11.64 1.04 -5.02
N GLU A 142 -12.59 1.77 -4.44
CA GLU A 142 -13.68 2.44 -5.16
C GLU A 142 -13.16 3.54 -6.10
N GLY A 143 -12.16 4.31 -5.65
CA GLY A 143 -11.56 5.41 -6.40
C GLY A 143 -10.56 4.99 -7.49
N GLY A 144 -10.35 3.69 -7.74
CA GLY A 144 -9.37 3.21 -8.72
C GLY A 144 -7.92 3.40 -8.29
N GLY A 145 -7.65 3.28 -6.99
CA GLY A 145 -6.33 3.33 -6.38
C GLY A 145 -5.46 2.09 -6.69
N PRO A 146 -4.29 1.99 -6.04
CA PRO A 146 -3.32 0.93 -6.33
C PRO A 146 -3.80 -0.45 -5.87
N GLY A 147 -3.50 -1.49 -6.67
CA GLY A 147 -3.76 -2.89 -6.28
C GLY A 147 -2.75 -3.45 -5.27
N ARG A 148 -1.73 -2.68 -4.89
CA ARG A 148 -0.72 -3.10 -3.92
C ARG A 148 -0.15 -1.92 -3.15
N LEU A 149 -0.04 -2.04 -1.83
CA LEU A 149 0.52 -1.00 -0.95
C LEU A 149 1.50 -1.61 0.05
N LEU A 150 2.53 -0.83 0.41
CA LEU A 150 3.35 -1.09 1.59
C LEU A 150 2.57 -0.70 2.85
N LEU A 151 2.48 -1.60 3.82
CA LEU A 151 1.88 -1.24 5.10
C LEU A 151 2.95 -0.67 6.02
N LEU A 152 2.82 0.61 6.38
CA LEU A 152 3.69 1.32 7.30
C LEU A 152 3.00 1.46 8.65
N HIS A 153 3.74 1.25 9.73
CA HIS A 153 3.24 1.49 11.08
C HIS A 153 4.37 2.03 11.98
N PRO A 154 4.05 2.77 13.06
CA PRO A 154 5.05 3.15 14.05
C PRO A 154 5.79 1.93 14.62
N PRO A 155 7.09 2.03 14.93
CA PRO A 155 7.81 0.94 15.58
C PRO A 155 7.20 0.61 16.96
N GLY A 156 7.28 -0.66 17.36
CA GLY A 156 6.79 -1.11 18.68
C GLY A 156 5.30 -1.53 18.71
N LEU A 157 4.69 -1.78 17.56
CA LEU A 157 3.32 -2.28 17.46
C LEU A 157 3.22 -3.69 18.07
N ARG A 158 2.50 -3.82 19.19
CA ARG A 158 2.42 -5.06 20.00
C ARG A 158 1.43 -6.11 19.49
N ARG A 159 0.79 -5.88 18.34
CA ARG A 159 -0.36 -6.66 17.85
C ARG A 159 -0.19 -7.08 16.37
N PRO A 160 0.73 -8.01 16.06
CA PRO A 160 0.95 -8.46 14.68
C PRO A 160 -0.31 -9.04 14.03
N GLY A 161 -1.13 -9.80 14.77
CA GLY A 161 -2.33 -10.44 14.21
C GLY A 161 -3.41 -9.48 13.68
N LEU A 162 -3.43 -8.21 14.12
CA LEU A 162 -4.36 -7.23 13.54
C LEU A 162 -3.92 -6.77 12.14
N LEU A 163 -2.61 -6.70 11.90
CA LEU A 163 -2.07 -6.34 10.58
C LEU A 163 -2.24 -7.51 9.60
N ASP A 164 -2.05 -8.74 10.07
CA ASP A 164 -2.29 -9.94 9.27
C ASP A 164 -3.76 -10.03 8.83
N ASN A 165 -4.70 -9.76 9.74
CA ASN A 165 -6.12 -9.70 9.41
C ASN A 165 -6.43 -8.61 8.38
N LEU A 166 -5.80 -7.44 8.49
CA LEU A 166 -5.99 -6.35 7.53
C LEU A 166 -5.46 -6.73 6.14
N GLN A 167 -4.29 -7.35 6.09
CA GLN A 167 -3.68 -7.86 4.86
C GLN A 167 -4.57 -8.88 4.18
N GLN A 168 -5.07 -9.87 4.92
CA GLN A 168 -5.96 -10.90 4.40
C GLN A 168 -7.28 -10.31 3.91
N ALA A 169 -7.90 -9.43 4.69
CA ALA A 169 -9.16 -8.79 4.29
C ALA A 169 -9.00 -7.93 3.03
N ALA A 170 -7.93 -7.13 2.93
CA ALA A 170 -7.65 -6.31 1.76
C ALA A 170 -7.46 -7.15 0.50
N ALA A 171 -6.70 -8.24 0.60
CA ALA A 171 -6.48 -9.14 -0.53
C ALA A 171 -7.78 -9.84 -0.96
N HIS A 172 -8.55 -10.34 0.00
CA HIS A 172 -9.77 -11.12 -0.30
C HIS A 172 -10.91 -10.27 -0.86
N TYR A 173 -11.18 -9.11 -0.27
CA TYR A 173 -12.36 -8.31 -0.60
C TYR A 173 -12.11 -7.24 -1.64
N LEU A 174 -10.91 -6.68 -1.66
CA LEU A 174 -10.59 -5.52 -2.49
C LEU A 174 -9.63 -5.89 -3.63
N GLY A 175 -9.08 -7.11 -3.62
CA GLY A 175 -7.97 -7.47 -4.51
C GLY A 175 -6.74 -6.61 -4.28
N VAL A 176 -6.60 -6.02 -3.09
CA VAL A 176 -5.50 -5.13 -2.72
C VAL A 176 -4.50 -5.89 -1.88
N GLU A 177 -3.28 -6.04 -2.38
CA GLU A 177 -2.22 -6.69 -1.65
C GLU A 177 -1.51 -5.69 -0.71
N LEU A 178 -1.66 -5.90 0.60
CA LEU A 178 -0.87 -5.18 1.59
C LEU A 178 0.41 -5.93 1.87
N VAL A 179 1.54 -5.24 1.77
CA VAL A 179 2.84 -5.85 2.02
C VAL A 179 3.33 -5.31 3.35
N VAL A 180 3.19 -6.14 4.39
CA VAL A 180 3.74 -5.89 5.71
C VAL A 180 5.21 -6.32 5.68
N LEU A 181 6.10 -5.43 6.10
CA LEU A 181 7.52 -5.75 6.21
C LEU A 181 7.89 -5.76 7.69
N ALA A 182 7.95 -6.98 8.24
CA ALA A 182 8.47 -7.25 9.57
C ALA A 182 10.00 -7.07 9.63
#